data_AF-A0A9E5HK43-F1
#
_entry.id   AF-A0A9E5HK43-F1
#
_cell.length_a   1.000
_cell.length_b   1.000
_cell.length_c   1.000
_cell.angle_alpha   90.00
_cell.angle_beta   90.00
_cell.angle_gamma   90.00
#
_symmetry.space_group_name_H-M   'P 1'
#
loop_
_entity.id
_entity.type
_entity.pdbx_description
1 polymer ?
#
loop_
_entity_poly.entity_id
_entity_poly.type
_entity_poly.pdbx_seq_one_letter_code
_entity_poly.pdbx_strand_id
1 'polypeptide(L)' 'MKRSQVNEIMSAADDLIRSHGFNLPPFAYWSVDEFRARKDEAKHIIDGRCGWDITDYGA' A
#
# COMPACT_ATOMS: atom_id res chain seq x y z
N MET A 1 3.59 -14.74 6.13
CA MET A 1 3.66 -13.56 7.05
C MET A 1 2.33 -13.26 7.78
N LYS A 2 2.37 -12.78 9.04
CA LYS A 2 1.17 -12.28 9.76
C LYS A 2 0.77 -10.87 9.31
N ARG A 3 -0.53 -10.53 9.34
CA ARG A 3 -1.00 -9.18 8.98
C ARG A 3 -0.38 -8.07 9.87
N SER A 4 -0.16 -8.34 11.15
CA SER A 4 0.51 -7.39 12.05
C SER A 4 1.92 -7.04 11.57
N GLN A 5 2.71 -8.06 11.21
CA GLN A 5 4.05 -7.88 10.65
C GLN A 5 4.03 -7.13 9.32
N VAL A 6 3.05 -7.42 8.44
CA VAL A 6 2.88 -6.68 7.19
C VAL A 6 2.58 -5.20 7.45
N ASN A 7 1.71 -4.89 8.41
CA ASN A 7 1.39 -3.51 8.77
C ASN A 7 2.60 -2.76 9.35
N GLU A 8 3.42 -3.43 10.17
CA GLU A 8 4.68 -2.88 10.69
C GLU A 8 5.66 -2.55 9.55
N ILE A 9 5.82 -3.46 8.58
CA ILE A 9 6.67 -3.24 7.39
C ILE A 9 6.15 -2.05 6.56
N MET A 10 4.83 -1.98 6.32
CA MET A 10 4.23 -0.86 5.58
C MET A 10 4.51 0.49 6.24
N SER A 11 4.36 0.58 7.58
CA SER A 11 4.61 1.82 8.32
C SER A 11 6.09 2.21 8.25
N ALA A 12 7.00 1.27 8.49
CA ALA A 12 8.44 1.54 8.44
C ALA A 12 8.91 1.95 7.03
N ALA A 13 8.31 1.35 5.98
CA ALA A 13 8.60 1.72 4.61
C ALA A 13 8.07 3.12 4.26
N ASP A 14 6.86 3.50 4.72
CA ASP A 14 6.33 4.85 4.52
C ASP A 14 7.24 5.91 5.17
N ASP A 15 7.67 5.67 6.41
CA ASP A 15 8.62 6.56 7.11
C ASP A 15 9.94 6.71 6.36
N LEU A 16 10.47 5.60 5.84
CA LEU A 16 11.69 5.59 5.02
C LEU A 16 11.51 6.42 3.75
N ILE A 17 10.42 6.22 3.01
CA ILE A 17 10.11 6.95 1.77
C ILE A 17 10.02 8.46 2.06
N ARG A 18 9.28 8.85 3.11
CA ARG A 18 9.13 10.25 3.52
C ARG A 18 10.45 10.89 3.94
N SER A 19 11.31 10.17 4.65
CA SER A 19 12.62 10.69 5.07
C SER A 19 13.54 11.04 3.89
N HIS A 20 13.29 10.46 2.72
CA HIS A 20 13.99 10.79 1.47
C HIS A 20 13.30 11.88 0.64
N GLY A 21 12.27 12.54 1.19
CA GLY A 21 11.55 13.63 0.54
C GLY A 21 10.52 13.19 -0.52
N PHE A 22 10.20 11.90 -0.58
CA PHE A 22 9.18 11.38 -1.48
C PHE A 22 7.81 11.32 -0.79
N ASN A 23 6.77 11.61 -1.56
CA ASN A 23 5.38 11.44 -1.14
C ASN A 23 4.70 10.44 -2.06
N LEU A 24 4.01 9.45 -1.47
CA LEU A 24 3.21 8.51 -2.25
C LEU A 24 1.89 9.15 -2.69
N PRO A 25 1.31 8.70 -3.81
CA PRO A 25 -0.01 9.12 -4.23
C PRO A 25 -1.07 8.77 -3.17
N PRO A 26 -2.17 9.54 -3.04
CA PRO A 26 -3.13 9.37 -1.95
C PRO A 26 -3.70 7.95 -1.77
N PHE A 27 -3.87 7.20 -2.87
CA PHE A 27 -4.42 5.84 -2.83
C PHE A 27 -3.57 4.85 -2.02
N ALA A 28 -2.27 5.16 -1.80
CA ALA A 28 -1.39 4.34 -0.98
C ALA A 28 -1.82 4.29 0.51
N TYR A 29 -2.67 5.23 0.93
CA TYR A 29 -3.11 5.40 2.33
C TYR A 29 -4.61 5.17 2.54
N TRP A 30 -5.35 4.79 1.50
CA TRP A 30 -6.78 4.52 1.65
C TRP A 30 -7.03 3.35 2.60
N SER A 31 -8.03 3.52 3.46
CA SER A 31 -8.56 2.39 4.24
C SER A 31 -9.18 1.35 3.31
N VAL A 32 -9.37 0.12 3.80
CA VAL A 32 -10.05 -0.94 3.05
C VAL A 32 -11.44 -0.50 2.58
N ASP A 33 -12.18 0.20 3.44
CA ASP A 33 -13.54 0.64 3.11
C ASP A 33 -13.54 1.80 2.11
N GLU A 34 -12.58 2.73 2.21
CA GLU A 34 -12.41 3.77 1.21
C GLU A 34 -12.04 3.19 -0.16
N PHE A 35 -11.12 2.23 -0.18
CA PHE A 35 -10.72 1.56 -1.41
C PHE A 35 -11.90 0.81 -2.07
N ARG A 36 -12.74 0.15 -1.26
CA ARG A 36 -13.97 -0.50 -1.73
C ARG A 36 -14.98 0.49 -2.28
N ALA A 37 -15.19 1.61 -1.59
CA ALA A 37 -16.11 2.66 -2.02
C ALA A 37 -15.67 3.31 -3.34
N ARG A 38 -14.35 3.40 -3.58
CA ARG A 38 -13.76 4.00 -4.79
C ARG A 38 -13.30 2.99 -5.83
N LYS A 39 -13.77 1.74 -5.77
CA LYS A 39 -13.29 0.65 -6.63
C LYS A 39 -13.36 0.98 -8.13
N ASP A 40 -14.42 1.66 -8.55
CA ASP A 40 -14.63 2.03 -9.95
C ASP A 40 -13.64 3.11 -10.40
N GLU A 41 -13.35 4.11 -9.54
CA GLU A 41 -12.29 5.11 -9.76
C GLU A 41 -10.90 4.46 -9.77
N ALA A 42 -10.70 3.44 -8.93
CA ALA A 42 -9.44 2.72 -8.78
C ALA A 42 -9.18 1.70 -9.90
N LYS A 43 -10.01 1.63 -10.96
CA LYS A 43 -9.92 0.59 -11.99
C LYS A 43 -8.52 0.45 -12.58
N HIS A 44 -7.86 1.55 -12.94
CA HIS A 44 -6.49 1.50 -13.49
C HIS A 44 -5.44 1.05 -12.45
N ILE A 45 -5.61 1.42 -11.18
CA ILE A 45 -4.75 0.97 -10.07
C ILE A 45 -4.86 -0.55 -9.92
N ILE A 46 -6.10 -1.07 -9.96
CA ILE A 46 -6.40 -2.51 -9.82
C ILE A 46 -5.87 -3.30 -11.02
N ASP A 47 -6.20 -2.88 -12.24
CA ASP A 47 -5.80 -3.57 -13.47
C ASP A 47 -4.27 -3.56 -13.63
N GLY A 48 -3.62 -2.46 -13.26
CA GLY A 48 -2.17 -2.30 -13.27
C GLY A 48 -1.44 -2.91 -12.07
N ARG A 49 -2.17 -3.45 -11.09
CA ARG A 49 -1.63 -3.96 -9.81
C ARG A 49 -0.73 -2.96 -9.10
N CYS A 50 -1.08 -1.67 -9.16
CA CYS A 50 -0.34 -0.63 -8.46
C CYS A 50 -0.66 -0.66 -6.96
N GLY A 51 0.34 -0.44 -6.11
CA GLY A 51 0.16 -0.35 -4.66
C GLY A 51 1.29 -1.01 -3.89
N TRP A 52 1.02 -1.30 -2.62
CA TRP A 52 1.94 -2.00 -1.74
C TRP A 52 2.08 -3.48 -2.14
N ASP A 53 3.32 -3.94 -2.27
CA ASP A 53 3.66 -5.34 -2.46
C ASP A 53 4.70 -5.76 -1.41
N ILE A 54 4.40 -6.82 -0.66
CA ILE A 54 5.22 -7.32 0.45
C ILE A 54 5.26 -8.84 0.35
N THR A 55 6.47 -9.39 0.31
CA THR A 55 6.71 -10.81 0.13
C THR A 55 7.88 -11.28 0.98
N ASP A 56 7.78 -12.49 1.51
CA ASP A 56 8.87 -13.27 2.12
C ASP A 56 9.51 -14.24 1.12
N TYR A 57 9.09 -14.19 -0.15
CA TYR A 57 9.47 -15.10 -1.22
C TYR A 57 9.11 -16.58 -0.94
N GLY A 58 8.13 -16.85 -0.07
CA GLY A 58 7.63 -18.19 0.23
C GLY A 58 8.35 -18.91 1.36
N ALA A 59 9.06 -18.16 2.21
CA ALA A 59 9.75 -18.65 3.40
C ALA A 59 8.82 -18.84 4.61
#